data_AF-A0A2W6NDT3-F1
#
_entry.id   AF-A0A2W6NDT3-F1
#
_cell.length_a   1.000
_cell.length_b   1.000
_cell.length_c   1.000
_cell.angle_alpha   90.00
_cell.angle_beta   90.00
_cell.angle_gamma   90.00
#
_symmetry.space_group_name_H-M   'P 1'
#
loop_
_entity.id
_entity.type
_entity.pdbx_description
1 polymer ?
#
loop_
_entity_poly.entity_id
_entity_poly.type
_entity_poly.pdbx_seq_one_letter_code
_entity_poly.pdbx_strand_id
1 'polypeptide(L)' 'MSEKQTEVIDTKQEPKEEFPELEKLVREKIRLAQKLGLMDGKTPVEGYEDTKEYKRIEEIDARLWELV' A
#
# COMPACT_ATOMS: atom_id res chain seq x y z
N MET A 1 18.40 1.41 42.91
CA MET A 1 17.03 1.05 42.44
C MET A 1 16.66 2.03 41.33
N SER A 2 17.21 1.81 40.13
CA SER A 2 17.02 2.70 38.99
C SER A 2 16.99 1.88 37.71
N GLU A 3 15.84 1.30 37.40
CA GLU A 3 15.56 0.83 36.05
C GLU A 3 14.20 1.38 35.66
N LYS A 4 14.26 2.51 34.95
CA LYS A 4 13.13 3.13 34.28
C LYS A 4 12.68 2.19 33.18
N GLN A 5 11.46 1.66 33.33
CA GLN A 5 10.74 0.98 32.27
C GLN A 5 10.60 1.95 31.10
N THR A 6 11.24 1.61 29.98
CA THR A 6 11.00 2.26 28.70
C THR A 6 9.86 1.48 28.06
N GLU A 7 8.63 1.91 28.36
CA GLU A 7 7.45 1.54 27.58
C GLU A 7 7.66 2.12 26.18
N VAL A 8 8.08 1.28 25.24
CA VAL A 8 8.06 1.57 23.81
C VAL A 8 6.60 1.56 23.41
N ILE A 9 5.93 2.69 23.61
CA ILE A 9 4.70 2.99 22.91
C ILE A 9 5.07 3.06 21.43
N ASP A 10 4.83 1.96 20.72
CA ASP A 10 4.71 1.94 19.26
C ASP A 10 3.46 2.77 18.93
N THR A 11 3.60 4.08 19.02
CA THR A 11 2.67 5.04 18.45
C THR A 11 2.81 4.94 16.95
N LYS A 12 2.21 3.90 16.38
CA LYS A 12 1.74 3.91 15.01
C LYS A 12 0.70 5.02 14.93
N GLN A 13 1.18 6.25 14.74
CA GLN A 13 0.38 7.42 14.44
C GLN A 13 -0.43 7.08 13.19
N GLU A 14 -1.70 6.72 13.37
CA GLU A 14 -2.66 6.75 12.28
C GLU A 14 -2.89 8.22 11.96
N PRO A 15 -2.43 8.71 10.80
CA PRO A 15 -2.87 10.01 10.34
C PRO A 15 -4.39 9.91 10.19
N LYS A 16 -5.13 10.86 10.76
CA LYS A 16 -6.54 11.05 10.43
C LYS A 16 -6.58 11.49 8.96
N GLU A 17 -6.61 10.54 8.03
CA GLU A 17 -6.59 10.86 6.61
C GLU A 17 -7.95 11.43 6.18
N GLU A 18 -7.91 12.60 5.54
CA GLU A 18 -9.08 13.34 5.04
C GLU A 18 -9.89 12.56 3.98
N PHE A 19 -9.35 11.46 3.45
CA PHE A 19 -9.99 10.61 2.45
C PHE A 19 -9.73 9.12 2.71
N PRO A 20 -10.55 8.44 3.53
CA PRO A 20 -10.35 7.03 3.88
C PRO A 20 -10.46 6.06 2.69
N GLU A 21 -11.03 6.50 1.55
CA GLU A 21 -11.04 5.71 0.31
C GLU A 21 -9.70 5.80 -0.43
N LEU A 22 -9.06 6.98 -0.44
CA LEU A 22 -7.75 7.17 -1.06
C LEU A 22 -6.71 6.27 -0.39
N GLU A 23 -6.71 6.22 0.95
CA GLU A 23 -5.80 5.35 1.71
C GLU A 23 -5.96 3.88 1.33
N LYS A 24 -7.22 3.41 1.25
CA LYS A 24 -7.53 2.02 0.92
C LYS A 24 -7.05 1.68 -0.47
N LEU A 25 -7.30 2.55 -1.45
CA LEU A 25 -6.88 2.37 -2.83
C LEU A 25 -5.35 2.32 -2.94
N VAL A 26 -4.64 3.25 -2.29
CA VAL A 26 -3.17 3.26 -2.29
C VAL A 26 -2.61 1.99 -1.65
N ARG A 27 -3.13 1.57 -0.49
CA ARG A 27 -2.70 0.34 0.19
C ARG A 27 -2.98 -0.92 -0.65
N GLU A 28 -4.12 -0.97 -1.34
CA GLU A 28 -4.48 -2.06 -2.25
C GLU A 28 -3.51 -2.12 -3.43
N LYS A 29 -3.26 -0.99 -4.10
CA LYS A 29 -2.31 -0.89 -5.21
C LYS A 29 -0.92 -1.38 -4.82
N ILE A 30 -0.40 -0.94 -3.68
CA ILE A 30 0.93 -1.35 -3.19
C ILE A 30 0.98 -2.87 -2.99
N ARG A 31 -0.03 -3.47 -2.36
CA ARG A 31 -0.08 -4.92 -2.17
C ARG A 31 -0.10 -5.69 -3.49
N LEU A 32 -0.87 -5.23 -4.47
CA LEU A 32 -0.95 -5.87 -5.79
C LEU A 32 0.38 -5.74 -6.54
N ALA A 33 0.99 -4.54 -6.53
CA ALA A 33 2.28 -4.32 -7.15
C ALA A 33 3.39 -5.18 -6.53
N GLN A 34 3.41 -5.31 -5.20
CA GLN A 34 4.32 -6.22 -4.49
C GLN A 34 4.10 -7.70 -4.85
N LYS A 35 2.83 -8.11 -5.03
CA LYS A 35 2.48 -9.48 -5.45
C LYS A 35 2.96 -9.79 -6.85
N LEU A 36 2.90 -8.80 -7.75
CA LEU A 36 3.37 -8.91 -9.13
C LEU A 36 4.88 -8.72 -9.28
N GLY A 37 5.61 -8.42 -8.21
CA GLY A 37 7.04 -8.16 -8.27
C GLY A 37 7.39 -6.81 -8.92
N LEU A 38 6.46 -5.86 -8.94
CA LEU A 38 6.65 -4.51 -9.51
C LEU A 38 7.24 -3.52 -8.50
N MET A 39 7.52 -3.96 -7.27
CA MET A 39 8.05 -3.15 -6.17
C MET A 39 9.17 -3.89 -5.42
N ASP A 40 9.90 -3.13 -4.60
CA ASP A 40 10.90 -3.63 -3.65
C ASP A 40 12.06 -4.41 -4.29
N GLY A 41 12.43 -4.05 -5.53
CA GLY A 41 13.56 -4.66 -6.24
C GLY A 41 13.32 -6.12 -6.66
N LYS A 42 12.08 -6.60 -6.60
CA LYS A 42 11.69 -7.92 -7.10
C LYS A 42 11.65 -7.92 -8.62
N THR A 43 11.81 -9.10 -9.20
CA THR A 43 11.57 -9.31 -10.63
C THR A 43 10.05 -9.40 -10.86
N PRO A 44 9.50 -8.68 -11.84
CA PRO A 44 8.11 -8.83 -12.23
C PRO A 44 7.79 -10.27 -12.59
N VAL A 45 6.60 -10.74 -12.22
CA VAL A 45 6.08 -12.05 -12.64
C VAL A 45 5.91 -12.05 -14.16
N GLU A 46 6.32 -13.12 -14.83
CA GLU A 46 6.17 -13.23 -16.29
C GLU A 46 4.69 -13.14 -16.69
N GLY A 47 4.40 -12.31 -17.68
CA GLY A 47 3.02 -12.06 -18.14
C GLY A 47 2.14 -11.34 -17.11
N TYR A 48 2.71 -10.60 -16.15
CA TYR A 48 1.93 -9.89 -15.14
C TYR A 48 0.86 -8.96 -15.73
N GLU A 49 1.09 -8.40 -16.93
CA GLU A 49 0.19 -7.48 -17.62
C GLU A 49 -1.18 -8.11 -17.94
N ASP A 50 -1.22 -9.44 -18.14
CA ASP A 50 -2.46 -10.18 -18.42
C ASP A 50 -3.21 -10.60 -17.14
N THR A 51 -2.62 -10.39 -15.96
CA THR A 51 -3.17 -10.84 -14.69
C THR A 51 -4.33 -9.96 -14.22
N LYS A 52 -5.20 -10.54 -13.38
CA LYS A 52 -6.31 -9.79 -12.76
C LYS A 52 -5.79 -8.72 -11.81
N GLU A 53 -4.67 -8.98 -11.15
CA GLU A 53 -3.98 -8.06 -10.25
C GLU A 53 -3.53 -6.81 -10.97
N TYR A 54 -2.96 -6.95 -12.18
CA TYR A 54 -2.51 -5.79 -12.95
C TYR A 54 -3.69 -4.96 -13.45
N LYS A 55 -4.74 -5.61 -13.97
CA LYS A 55 -6.00 -4.92 -14.33
C LYS A 55 -6.60 -4.16 -13.14
N ARG A 56 -6.54 -4.75 -11.94
CA ARG A 56 -7.01 -4.10 -10.72
C ARG A 56 -6.16 -2.88 -10.35
N ILE A 57 -4.84 -2.93 -10.57
CA ILE A 57 -3.97 -1.75 -10.39
C ILE A 57 -4.40 -0.63 -11.34
N GLU A 58 -4.69 -0.93 -12.61
CA GLU A 58 -5.15 0.07 -13.58
C GLU A 58 -6.50 0.69 -13.19
N GLU A 59 -7.45 -0.12 -12.71
CA GLU A 59 -8.72 0.39 -12.17
C GLU A 59 -8.51 1.31 -10.97
N ILE A 60 -7.61 0.94 -10.06
CA ILE A 60 -7.27 1.76 -8.89
C ILE A 60 -6.64 3.08 -9.34
N ASP A 61 -5.77 3.06 -10.34
CA ASP A 61 -5.12 4.26 -10.87
C ASP A 61 -6.12 5.24 -11.49
N ALA A 62 -7.10 4.74 -12.24
CA ALA A 62 -8.19 5.55 -12.72
C ALA A 62 -9.02 6.16 -11.57
N ARG A 63 -9.36 5.36 -10.55
CA ARG A 63 -10.11 5.85 -9.38
C ARG A 63 -9.33 6.86 -8.55
N LEU A 64 -8.03 6.69 -8.42
CA LEU A 64 -7.16 7.64 -7.71
C LEU A 64 -7.07 8.96 -8.45
N TRP A 65 -7.04 8.95 -9.79
CA TRP A 65 -7.06 10.18 -10.60
C TRP A 65 -8.32 11.00 -10.32
N GLU A 66 -9.49 10.38 -10.25
CA GLU A 66 -10.75 11.08 -9.96
C GLU A 66 -10.80 11.72 -8.56
N LEU A 67 -9.89 11.36 -7.65
CA LEU A 67 -9.83 11.86 -6.28
C LEU A 67 -8.82 13.02 -6.08
N VAL A 68 -8.03 13.39 -7.09
CA VAL A 68 -6.98 14.43 -7.03
C VAL A 68 -7.16 15.52 -8.09
#